data_AF-A0A2H4I8P2-F1
#
_entry.id   AF-A0A2H4I8P2-F1
#
_cell.length_a   1.000
_cell.length_b   1.000
_cell.length_c   1.000
_cell.angle_alpha   90.00
_cell.angle_beta   90.00
_cell.angle_gamma   90.00
#
_symmetry.space_group_name_H-M   'P 1'
#
loop_
_entity.id
_entity.type
_entity.pdbx_description
1 polymer ?
#
loop_
_entity_poly.entity_id
_entity_poly.type
_entity_poly.pdbx_seq_one_letter_code
_entity_poly.pdbx_strand_id
1 'polypeptide(L)'
;MEVNAAKVLAAGATFTDDGKSVKGGSYVVKVADMAEARKFVDDDPFTKAGLRAVVFIQPWIRAVFDGKFNIPTDDSPLYADSVA
;
A
#
# COMPACT_ATOMS: atom_id res chain seq x y z
N MET A 1 -2.50 4.75 -13.10
CA MET A 1 -1.95 5.06 -11.76
C MET A 1 -1.43 6.50 -11.63
N GLU A 2 -1.03 7.20 -12.69
CA GLU A 2 -0.57 8.60 -12.60
C GLU A 2 -1.52 9.53 -11.83
N VAL A 3 -2.83 9.41 -12.05
CA VAL A 3 -3.85 10.24 -11.39
C VAL A 3 -3.88 10.04 -9.86
N ASN A 4 -3.43 8.90 -9.35
CA ASN A 4 -3.38 8.60 -7.91
C ASN A 4 -1.95 8.54 -7.36
N ALA A 5 -0.93 8.90 -8.15
CA ALA A 5 0.47 8.77 -7.74
C ALA A 5 0.77 9.54 -6.44
N ALA A 6 0.12 10.67 -6.21
CA ALA A 6 0.25 11.45 -4.97
C ALA A 6 -0.20 10.71 -3.69
N LYS A 7 -1.03 9.68 -3.81
CA LYS A 7 -1.47 8.84 -2.69
C LYS A 7 -0.55 7.65 -2.46
N VAL A 8 0.40 7.37 -3.35
CA VAL A 8 1.27 6.19 -3.27
C VAL A 8 2.55 6.56 -2.54
N LEU A 9 2.79 5.93 -1.39
CA LEU A 9 4.03 6.07 -0.63
C LEU A 9 5.13 5.16 -1.20
N ALA A 10 4.75 3.96 -1.64
CA ALA A 10 5.64 3.01 -2.31
C ALA A 10 4.82 2.09 -3.22
N ALA A 11 5.39 1.71 -4.36
CA ALA A 11 4.80 0.72 -5.25
C ALA A 11 5.90 -0.04 -6.00
N GLY A 12 5.65 -1.31 -6.30
CA GLY A 12 6.58 -2.12 -7.06
C GLY A 12 5.99 -3.44 -7.52
N ALA A 13 6.61 -4.03 -8.54
CA ALA A 13 6.32 -5.40 -8.93
C ALA A 13 6.89 -6.38 -7.89
N THR A 14 6.14 -7.44 -7.61
CA THR A 14 6.66 -8.61 -6.92
C THR A 14 7.08 -9.64 -7.95
N PHE A 15 8.13 -10.39 -7.66
CA PHE A 15 8.71 -11.36 -8.59
C PHE A 15 8.55 -12.79 -8.07
N THR A 16 8.74 -13.75 -8.97
CA THR A 16 9.03 -15.14 -8.63
C THR A 16 10.35 -15.22 -7.84
N ASP A 17 10.53 -16.30 -7.10
CA ASP A 17 11.69 -16.46 -6.20
C ASP A 17 13.03 -16.44 -6.96
N ASP A 18 13.02 -16.80 -8.25
CA ASP A 18 14.18 -16.71 -9.14
C ASP A 18 14.44 -15.30 -9.71
N GLY A 19 13.57 -14.34 -9.41
CA GLY A 19 13.64 -12.95 -9.85
C GLY A 19 13.38 -12.72 -11.34
N LYS A 20 12.99 -13.74 -12.11
CA LYS A 20 12.92 -13.65 -13.58
C LYS A 20 11.55 -13.22 -14.10
N SER A 21 10.49 -13.48 -13.34
CA SER A 21 9.12 -13.25 -13.77
C SER A 21 8.36 -12.41 -12.76
N VAL A 22 7.50 -11.51 -13.24
CA VAL A 22 6.59 -10.77 -12.39
C VAL A 22 5.49 -11.70 -11.87
N LYS A 23 5.31 -11.73 -10.56
CA LYS A 23 4.26 -12.48 -9.87
C LYS A 23 3.06 -11.59 -9.52
N GLY A 24 3.28 -10.29 -9.33
CA GLY A 24 2.23 -9.36 -8.94
C GLY A 24 2.75 -7.95 -8.65
N GLY A 25 2.09 -7.25 -7.73
CA GLY A 25 2.54 -5.94 -7.27
C GLY A 25 2.20 -5.71 -5.79
N SER A 26 2.94 -4.83 -5.15
CA SER A 26 2.72 -4.37 -3.79
C SER A 26 2.64 -2.85 -3.77
N TYR A 27 1.76 -2.32 -2.93
CA TYR A 27 1.48 -0.89 -2.81
C TYR A 27 1.33 -0.53 -1.34
N VAL A 28 1.95 0.58 -0.95
CA VAL A 28 1.66 1.29 0.31
C VAL A 28 1.05 2.62 -0.08
N VAL A 29 -0.19 2.86 0.34
CA VAL A 29 -0.96 4.06 -0.01
C VAL A 29 -1.38 4.85 1.23
N LYS A 30 -1.40 6.17 1.11
CA LYS A 30 -1.96 7.08 2.09
C LYS A 30 -3.42 7.35 1.73
N VAL A 31 -4.33 6.86 2.55
CA VAL A 31 -5.79 6.97 2.39
C VAL A 31 -6.43 7.22 3.76
N ALA A 32 -7.61 7.85 3.77
CA ALA A 32 -8.32 8.21 4.99
C ALA A 32 -8.99 7.02 5.68
N ASP A 33 -9.43 6.02 4.89
CA ASP A 33 -10.14 4.84 5.39
C ASP A 33 -10.00 3.62 4.46
N MET A 34 -10.55 2.49 4.90
CA MET A 34 -10.56 1.24 4.13
C MET A 34 -11.42 1.29 2.87
N ALA A 35 -12.45 2.15 2.82
CA ALA A 35 -13.29 2.31 1.64
C ALA A 35 -12.53 3.03 0.53
N GLU A 36 -11.74 4.06 0.87
CA GLU A 36 -10.84 4.72 -0.06
C GLU A 36 -9.72 3.76 -0.53
N ALA A 37 -9.17 2.92 0.36
CA ALA A 37 -8.22 1.88 -0.01
C ALA A 37 -8.82 0.91 -1.05
N ARG A 38 -10.07 0.47 -0.83
CA ARG A 38 -10.76 -0.42 -1.75
C ARG A 38 -11.03 0.26 -3.09
N LYS A 39 -11.51 1.51 -3.08
CA LYS A 39 -11.73 2.29 -4.29
C LYS A 39 -10.43 2.47 -5.08
N PHE A 40 -9.30 2.70 -4.42
CA PHE A 40 -7.99 2.79 -5.08
C PHE A 40 -7.67 1.52 -5.89
N VAL A 41 -7.94 0.34 -5.30
CA VAL A 41 -7.74 -0.95 -5.97
C VAL A 41 -8.74 -1.16 -7.11
N ASP A 42 -10.02 -0.90 -6.87
CA ASP A 42 -11.08 -1.10 -7.86
C ASP A 42 -10.90 -0.16 -9.07
N ASP A 43 -10.28 1.01 -8.86
CA ASP A 43 -9.97 1.96 -9.93
C ASP A 43 -8.65 1.69 -10.68
N ASP A 44 -7.81 0.75 -10.22
CA ASP A 44 -6.57 0.34 -10.91
C ASP A 44 -6.90 -0.25 -12.28
N PRO A 45 -6.31 0.26 -13.39
CA PRO A 45 -6.48 -0.31 -14.72
C PRO A 45 -6.22 -1.81 -14.79
N PHE A 46 -5.25 -2.34 -14.02
CA PHE A 46 -4.98 -3.78 -14.00
C PHE A 46 -6.07 -4.58 -13.29
N THR A 47 -6.71 -4.01 -12.27
CA THR A 47 -7.90 -4.60 -11.64
C THR A 47 -9.08 -4.59 -12.62
N LYS A 48 -9.35 -3.45 -13.26
CA LYS A 48 -10.43 -3.31 -14.24
C LYS A 48 -10.26 -4.24 -15.46
N ALA A 49 -9.02 -4.49 -15.86
CA ALA A 49 -8.68 -5.43 -16.92
C ALA A 49 -8.66 -6.91 -16.48
N GLY A 50 -8.92 -7.21 -15.20
CA GLY A 50 -9.00 -8.59 -14.70
C GLY A 50 -7.65 -9.29 -14.53
N LEU A 51 -6.52 -8.56 -14.54
CA LEU A 51 -5.19 -9.14 -14.39
C LEU A 51 -4.88 -9.58 -12.95
N ARG A 52 -5.63 -9.07 -11.97
CA ARG A 52 -5.44 -9.38 -10.55
C ARG A 52 -6.25 -10.62 -10.19
N ALA A 53 -5.59 -11.76 -9.98
CA ALA A 53 -6.26 -12.97 -9.52
C ALA A 53 -6.78 -12.86 -8.08
N VAL A 54 -5.99 -12.24 -7.19
CA VAL A 54 -6.32 -12.03 -5.78
C VAL A 54 -5.75 -10.68 -5.33
N VAL A 55 -6.49 -9.95 -4.49
CA VAL A 55 -6.01 -8.72 -3.85
C VAL A 55 -6.25 -8.78 -2.33
N PHE A 56 -5.20 -8.50 -1.56
CA PHE A 56 -5.26 -8.34 -0.11
C PHE A 56 -5.08 -6.86 0.24
N ILE A 57 -5.96 -6.33 1.09
CA ILE A 57 -5.89 -4.94 1.57
C ILE A 57 -5.87 -5.00 3.10
N GLN A 58 -4.85 -4.41 3.70
CA GLN A 58 -4.62 -4.47 5.14
C GLN A 58 -4.16 -3.09 5.64
N PRO A 59 -4.63 -2.63 6.81
CA PRO A 59 -4.01 -1.50 7.49
C PRO A 59 -2.52 -1.79 7.74
N TRP A 60 -1.68 -0.77 7.60
CA TRP A 60 -0.24 -0.88 7.81
C TRP A 60 0.30 0.36 8.52
N ILE A 61 1.21 0.15 9.47
CA ILE A 61 1.85 1.21 10.24
C ILE A 61 3.22 1.54 9.67
N ARG A 62 3.58 2.83 9.64
CA ARG A 62 4.92 3.31 9.28
C ARG A 62 5.89 3.14 10.45
N ALA A 63 6.14 1.90 10.88
CA ALA A 63 7.06 1.62 11.98
C ALA A 63 8.50 2.02 11.61
N VAL A 64 8.96 1.72 10.39
CA VAL A 64 10.16 2.33 9.80
C VAL A 64 9.78 2.82 8.41
N PHE A 65 10.01 4.10 8.13
CA PHE A 65 9.74 4.67 6.82
C PHE A 65 10.77 5.76 6.49
N ASP A 66 11.30 5.75 5.26
CA ASP A 66 12.33 6.71 4.81
C ASP A 66 13.53 6.81 5.78
N GLY A 67 14.00 5.66 6.27
CA GLY A 67 15.10 5.57 7.23
C GLY A 67 14.77 6.05 8.65
N LYS A 68 13.52 6.41 8.94
CA LYS A 68 13.07 6.90 10.25
C LYS A 68 12.22 5.86 10.96
N PHE A 69 12.58 5.54 12.20
CA PHE A 69 11.82 4.64 13.07
C PHE A 69 10.78 5.44 13.88
N ASN A 70 9.53 4.97 13.88
CA ASN A 70 8.43 5.46 14.70
C ASN A 70 8.04 4.38 15.72
N ILE A 71 7.95 4.76 16.99
CA ILE A 71 7.47 3.89 18.07
C ILE A 71 5.98 4.17 18.28
N PRO A 72 5.08 3.18 18.09
CA PRO A 72 3.73 3.30 18.61
C PRO A 72 3.79 3.34 20.15
N THR A 73 3.39 4.45 20.75
CA THR A 73 3.20 4.55 22.20
C THR A 73 1.78 4.14 22.58
N ASP A 74 1.54 3.79 23.84
CA ASP A 74 0.22 3.38 24.34
C ASP A 74 -0.87 4.46 24.13
N ASP A 75 -0.46 5.74 24.05
CA ASP A 75 -1.34 6.89 23.77
C ASP A 75 -1.57 7.14 22.27
N SER A 76 -0.90 6.38 21.39
CA SER A 76 -1.04 6.48 19.94
C SER A 76 -2.00 5.39 19.46
N PRO A 77 -3.30 5.69 19.25
CA PRO A 77 -4.16 4.75 18.54
C PRO A 77 -3.50 4.58 17.16
N LEU A 78 -3.07 3.36 16.88
CA LEU A 78 -2.27 2.86 15.75
C LEU A 78 -2.70 3.29 14.34
N TYR A 79 -3.69 4.18 14.23
CA TYR A 79 -4.33 4.64 13.03
C TYR A 79 -4.06 6.11 12.68
N ALA A 80 -3.94 7.02 13.66
CA ALA A 80 -4.09 8.44 13.37
C ALA A 80 -2.77 9.11 12.92
N ASP A 81 -1.73 9.13 13.75
CA ASP A 81 -0.67 10.12 13.55
C ASP A 81 0.70 9.68 14.11
N SER A 82 1.23 8.54 13.67
CA SER A 82 2.66 8.27 13.92
C SER A 82 3.52 9.12 12.98
N VAL A 83 3.87 10.32 13.46
CA VAL A 83 5.05 11.08 13.06
C VAL A 83 5.86 11.37 14.32
N ALA A 84 7.18 11.25 14.22
CA ALA A 84 8.10 11.68 15.28
C ALA A 84 7.91 13.16 15.65
#